data_AF-A0AA46AJN3-F1
#
_entry.id   AF-A0AA46AJN3-F1
#
_cell.length_a   1.000
_cell.length_b   1.000
_cell.length_c   1.000
_cell.angle_alpha   90.00
_cell.angle_beta   90.00
_cell.angle_gamma   90.00
#
_symmetry.space_group_name_H-M   'P 1'
#
loop_
_entity.id
_entity.type
_entity.pdbx_description
1 polymer ?
#
loop_
_entity_poly.entity_id
_entity_poly.type
_entity_poly.pdbx_seq_one_letter_code
_entity_poly.pdbx_strand_id
1 'polypeptide(L)'
;MTGRRKRKSQQGFSLLEIIMAVGILSLVSLYLLQIFVTAVRLNHQAADLDESVQLGNSIIQLLDSGLEKERLANQPFFQHAQIEQNGQSTSLTMGYDDKWQPVPHDSEPALQPFYKLQVTATEQENTGGRLMTVALAVTRQQPYLLQKEDMPVIYQLETQRFLPGEGGGQP
;
A
#
# COMPACT_ATOMS: atom_id res chain seq x y z
N MET A 1 73.61 -29.89 30.13
CA MET A 1 72.16 -29.73 29.92
C MET A 1 71.93 -28.69 28.84
N THR A 2 71.72 -29.12 27.59
CA THR A 2 71.57 -28.24 26.43
C THR A 2 70.08 -28.11 26.09
N GLY A 3 69.51 -26.93 26.34
CA GLY A 3 68.11 -26.62 26.11
C GLY A 3 67.78 -26.56 24.61
N ARG A 4 66.96 -27.49 24.14
CA ARG A 4 66.39 -27.51 22.79
C ARG A 4 65.35 -26.39 22.67
N ARG A 5 65.67 -25.30 21.95
CA ARG A 5 64.67 -24.30 21.52
C ARG A 5 63.69 -24.94 20.53
N LYS A 6 62.43 -25.14 20.94
CA LYS A 6 61.32 -25.48 20.02
C LYS A 6 61.08 -24.29 19.10
N ARG A 7 61.35 -24.44 17.79
CA ARG A 7 60.87 -23.49 16.77
C ARG A 7 59.34 -23.63 16.70
N LYS A 8 58.61 -22.55 17.03
CA LYS A 8 57.17 -22.44 16.73
C LYS A 8 57.01 -22.42 15.21
N SER A 9 56.37 -23.42 14.62
CA SER A 9 55.94 -23.37 13.23
C SER A 9 54.85 -22.31 13.10
N GLN A 10 55.13 -21.22 12.39
CA GLN A 10 54.07 -20.32 11.95
C GLN A 10 53.31 -21.07 10.84
N GLN A 11 52.10 -21.54 11.18
CA GLN A 11 51.17 -22.11 10.21
C GLN A 11 50.63 -20.93 9.36
N GLY A 12 51.15 -20.77 8.15
CA GLY A 12 50.54 -19.91 7.15
C GLY A 12 49.26 -20.54 6.63
N PHE A 13 48.27 -19.72 6.27
CA PHE A 13 47.06 -20.18 5.60
C PHE A 13 47.41 -20.82 4.26
N SER A 14 46.79 -21.96 3.97
CA SER A 14 46.91 -22.61 2.66
C SER A 14 46.20 -21.76 1.60
N LEU A 15 46.73 -21.74 0.38
CA LEU A 15 46.07 -21.09 -0.77
C LEU A 15 44.62 -21.58 -0.94
N LEU A 16 44.39 -22.88 -0.68
CA LEU A 16 43.06 -23.48 -0.73
C LEU A 16 42.10 -22.86 0.30
N GLU A 17 42.57 -22.62 1.53
CA GLU A 17 41.76 -22.02 2.60
C GLU A 17 41.38 -20.59 2.25
N ILE A 18 42.28 -19.82 1.62
CA ILE A 18 42.00 -18.46 1.16
C ILE A 18 40.92 -18.49 0.08
N ILE A 19 41.02 -19.39 -0.91
CA ILE A 19 40.02 -19.53 -1.98
C ILE A 19 38.66 -19.90 -1.40
N MET A 20 38.61 -20.87 -0.48
CA MET A 20 37.36 -21.26 0.18
C MET A 20 36.77 -20.12 1.02
N ALA A 21 37.59 -19.39 1.78
CA ALA A 21 37.14 -18.27 2.58
C ALA A 21 36.54 -17.14 1.72
N VAL A 22 37.20 -16.80 0.61
CA VAL A 22 36.68 -15.78 -0.33
C VAL A 22 35.38 -16.27 -1.00
N GLY A 23 35.30 -17.55 -1.35
CA GLY A 23 34.07 -18.14 -1.91
C GLY A 23 32.89 -18.06 -0.94
N ILE A 24 33.09 -18.49 0.31
CA ILE A 24 32.07 -18.42 1.36
C ILE A 24 31.68 -16.95 1.62
N LEU A 25 32.65 -16.06 1.75
CA LEU A 25 32.40 -14.64 1.99
C LEU A 25 31.58 -14.00 0.86
N SER A 26 31.86 -14.37 -0.39
CA SER A 26 31.13 -13.87 -1.56
C SER A 26 29.66 -14.31 -1.55
N LEU A 27 29.40 -15.59 -1.22
CA LEU A 27 28.05 -16.12 -1.10
C LEU A 27 27.27 -15.45 0.04
N VAL A 28 27.90 -15.28 1.20
CA VAL A 28 27.30 -14.58 2.35
C VAL A 28 26.98 -13.15 1.98
N SER A 29 27.88 -12.45 1.29
CA SER A 29 27.67 -11.06 0.87
C SER A 29 26.47 -10.92 -0.08
N LEU A 30 26.33 -11.84 -1.04
CA LEU A 30 25.17 -11.86 -1.94
C LEU A 30 23.86 -12.09 -1.17
N TYR A 31 23.86 -13.00 -0.21
CA TYR A 31 22.68 -13.30 0.59
C TYR A 31 22.28 -12.11 1.49
N LEU A 32 23.25 -11.44 2.10
CA LEU A 32 23.01 -10.23 2.88
C LEU A 32 22.42 -9.11 2.02
N LEU A 33 22.90 -8.93 0.79
CA LEU A 33 22.33 -7.96 -0.15
C LEU A 33 20.86 -8.29 -0.47
N GLN A 34 20.55 -9.56 -0.72
CA GLN A 34 19.18 -9.99 -1.00
C GLN A 34 18.24 -9.76 0.19
N ILE A 35 18.71 -10.05 1.41
CA ILE A 35 17.95 -9.74 2.64
C ILE A 35 17.72 -8.24 2.75
N PHE A 36 18.75 -7.42 2.55
CA PHE A 36 18.65 -5.97 2.66
C PHE A 36 17.62 -5.40 1.69
N VAL A 37 17.68 -5.78 0.41
CA VAL A 37 16.71 -5.32 -0.60
C VAL A 37 15.29 -5.78 -0.24
N THR A 38 15.16 -7.01 0.27
CA THR A 38 13.85 -7.52 0.72
C THR A 38 13.31 -6.73 1.91
N ALA A 39 14.15 -6.41 2.89
CA ALA A 39 13.77 -5.64 4.06
C ALA A 39 13.33 -4.22 3.69
N VAL A 40 14.08 -3.53 2.82
CA VAL A 40 13.71 -2.21 2.31
C VAL A 40 12.36 -2.26 1.59
N ARG A 41 12.15 -3.27 0.74
CA ARG A 41 10.86 -3.46 0.06
C ARG A 41 9.70 -3.68 1.03
N LEU A 42 9.87 -4.59 2.00
CA LEU A 42 8.82 -4.87 2.99
C LEU A 42 8.50 -3.64 3.83
N ASN A 43 9.51 -2.83 4.17
CA ASN A 43 9.31 -1.57 4.88
C ASN A 43 8.47 -0.58 4.06
N HIS A 44 8.72 -0.45 2.76
CA HIS A 44 7.88 0.37 1.88
C HIS A 44 6.46 -0.18 1.76
N GLN A 45 6.28 -1.49 1.61
CA GLN A 45 4.96 -2.12 1.54
C GLN A 45 4.16 -1.92 2.83
N ALA A 46 4.80 -2.00 3.99
CA ALA A 46 4.17 -1.75 5.28
C ALA A 46 3.75 -0.28 5.41
N ALA A 47 4.63 0.66 5.06
CA ALA A 47 4.30 2.09 5.10
C ALA A 47 3.14 2.44 4.15
N ASP A 48 3.15 1.91 2.92
CA ASP A 48 2.08 2.12 1.95
C ASP A 48 0.74 1.54 2.44
N LEU A 49 0.78 0.37 3.11
CA LEU A 49 -0.39 -0.27 3.68
C LEU A 49 -0.97 0.53 4.85
N ASP A 50 -0.12 1.00 5.77
CA ASP A 50 -0.55 1.79 6.92
C ASP A 50 -1.28 3.07 6.49
N GLU A 51 -0.71 3.81 5.52
CA GLU A 51 -1.34 5.01 4.94
C GLU A 51 -2.65 4.66 4.21
N SER A 52 -2.67 3.57 3.44
CA SER A 52 -3.88 3.10 2.74
C SER A 52 -5.02 2.76 3.70
N VAL A 53 -4.69 2.09 4.81
CA VAL A 53 -5.64 1.71 5.85
C VAL A 53 -6.15 2.94 6.59
N GLN A 54 -5.26 3.89 6.93
CA GLN A 54 -5.65 5.15 7.56
C GLN A 54 -6.61 5.94 6.67
N LEU A 55 -6.30 6.06 5.37
CA LEU A 55 -7.13 6.74 4.39
C LEU A 55 -8.49 6.04 4.22
N GLY A 56 -8.48 4.71 4.07
CA GLY A 56 -9.71 3.92 3.93
C GLY A 56 -10.63 4.03 5.15
N ASN A 57 -10.06 3.90 6.35
CA ASN A 57 -10.82 4.06 7.59
C ASN A 57 -11.39 5.48 7.74
N SER A 58 -10.62 6.51 7.35
CA SER A 58 -11.08 7.90 7.39
C SER A 58 -12.29 8.10 6.47
N ILE A 59 -12.28 7.50 5.28
CA ILE A 59 -13.39 7.57 4.33
C ILE A 59 -14.63 6.83 4.88
N ILE A 60 -14.46 5.62 5.43
CA ILE A 60 -15.59 4.88 6.00
C ILE A 60 -16.19 5.61 7.19
N GLN A 61 -15.37 6.11 8.12
CA GLN A 61 -15.86 6.89 9.27
C GLN A 61 -16.63 8.13 8.83
N LEU A 62 -16.17 8.80 7.78
CA LEU A 62 -16.84 9.96 7.22
C LEU A 62 -18.19 9.58 6.61
N LEU A 63 -18.26 8.48 5.86
CA LEU A 63 -19.52 7.95 5.34
C LEU A 63 -20.47 7.58 6.49
N ASP A 64 -19.98 6.92 7.53
CA ASP A 64 -20.76 6.53 8.72
C ASP A 64 -21.32 7.74 9.46
N SER A 65 -20.53 8.81 9.58
CA SER A 65 -20.91 10.05 10.27
C SER A 65 -22.10 10.79 9.65
N GLY A 66 -22.55 10.39 8.45
CA GLY A 66 -23.73 10.96 7.80
C GLY A 66 -23.54 12.40 7.35
N LEU A 67 -22.29 12.85 7.18
CA LEU A 67 -21.99 14.20 6.70
C LEU A 67 -22.66 14.44 5.35
N GLU A 68 -23.36 15.57 5.26
CA GLU A 68 -24.02 16.04 4.05
C GLU A 68 -23.02 16.08 2.88
N LYS A 69 -23.47 15.66 1.68
CA LYS A 69 -22.66 15.54 0.46
C LYS A 69 -21.79 16.78 0.17
N GLU A 70 -22.26 17.96 0.58
CA GLU A 70 -21.57 19.26 0.41
C GLU A 70 -20.35 19.42 1.33
N ARG A 71 -20.33 18.78 2.50
CA ARG A 71 -19.15 18.75 3.38
C ARG A 71 -18.15 17.69 2.97
N LEU A 72 -18.59 16.62 2.32
CA LEU A 72 -17.70 15.63 1.71
C LEU A 72 -16.85 16.29 0.63
N ALA A 73 -17.46 17.03 -0.31
CA ALA A 73 -16.73 17.66 -1.41
C ALA A 73 -15.61 18.66 -0.97
N ASN A 74 -15.67 19.19 0.25
CA ASN A 74 -14.70 20.15 0.78
C ASN A 74 -13.58 19.52 1.63
N GLN A 75 -13.53 18.19 1.77
CA GLN A 75 -12.47 17.53 2.52
C GLN A 75 -11.17 17.45 1.72
N PRO A 76 -10.01 17.54 2.38
CA PRO A 76 -8.71 17.56 1.71
C PRO A 76 -8.41 16.29 0.91
N PHE A 77 -8.92 15.13 1.34
CA PHE A 77 -8.76 13.86 0.63
C PHE A 77 -9.64 13.74 -0.62
N PHE A 78 -10.73 14.52 -0.74
CA PHE A 78 -11.56 14.54 -1.95
C PHE A 78 -11.16 15.64 -2.94
N GLN A 79 -10.06 16.34 -2.68
CA GLN A 79 -9.51 17.30 -3.64
C GLN A 79 -9.14 16.58 -4.94
N HIS A 80 -9.59 17.13 -6.07
CA HIS A 80 -9.38 16.56 -7.40
C HIS A 80 -10.03 15.19 -7.67
N ALA A 81 -10.98 14.77 -6.84
CA ALA A 81 -11.67 13.51 -7.06
C ALA A 81 -12.52 13.54 -8.34
N GLN A 82 -12.39 12.52 -9.17
CA GLN A 82 -13.28 12.30 -10.31
C GLN A 82 -14.46 11.45 -9.91
N ILE A 83 -15.66 11.93 -10.21
CA ILE A 83 -16.91 11.23 -9.92
C ILE A 83 -17.47 10.73 -11.24
N GLU A 84 -17.60 9.42 -11.35
CA GLU A 84 -18.29 8.76 -12.45
C GLU A 84 -19.58 8.13 -11.93
N GLN A 85 -20.73 8.55 -12.47
CA GLN A 85 -22.02 7.99 -12.11
C GLN A 85 -22.51 7.08 -13.24
N ASN A 86 -22.71 5.80 -12.93
CA ASN A 86 -23.23 4.81 -13.87
C ASN A 86 -24.47 4.13 -13.27
N GLY A 87 -25.65 4.69 -13.56
CA GLY A 87 -26.92 4.21 -13.02
C GLY A 87 -26.98 4.30 -11.49
N GLN A 88 -27.09 3.15 -10.82
CA GLN A 88 -27.15 3.03 -9.35
C GLN A 88 -25.76 2.93 -8.69
N SER A 89 -24.69 2.96 -9.48
CA SER A 89 -23.32 2.96 -8.98
C SER A 89 -22.66 4.32 -9.17
N THR A 90 -22.01 4.81 -8.12
CA THR A 90 -21.17 6.01 -8.14
C THR A 90 -19.74 5.57 -7.85
N SER A 91 -18.83 5.79 -8.79
CA SER A 91 -17.41 5.57 -8.58
C SER A 91 -16.69 6.90 -8.40
N LEU A 92 -15.72 6.91 -7.51
CA LEU A 92 -14.91 8.05 -7.15
C LEU A 92 -13.45 7.63 -7.27
N THR A 93 -12.68 8.39 -8.04
CA THR A 93 -11.26 8.11 -8.27
C THR A 93 -10.41 9.30 -7.83
N MET A 94 -9.37 9.03 -7.05
CA MET A 94 -8.39 10.03 -6.58
C MET A 94 -6.96 9.53 -6.80
N GLY A 95 -6.07 10.44 -7.19
CA GLY A 95 -4.65 10.17 -7.36
C GLY A 95 -3.82 10.79 -6.23
N TYR A 96 -2.74 10.11 -5.84
CA TYR A 96 -1.79 10.58 -4.83
C TYR A 96 -0.35 10.44 -5.32
N ASP A 97 0.54 11.32 -4.89
CA ASP A 97 1.99 11.22 -5.14
C ASP A 97 2.68 10.19 -4.22
N ASP A 98 4.01 10.07 -4.31
CA ASP A 98 4.83 9.16 -3.50
C ASP A 98 4.89 9.52 -2.00
N LYS A 99 4.30 10.66 -1.62
CA LYS A 99 4.19 11.18 -0.25
C LYS A 99 2.74 11.24 0.22
N TRP A 100 1.82 10.55 -0.47
CA TRP A 100 0.40 10.52 -0.13
C TRP A 100 -0.28 11.90 -0.18
N GLN A 101 0.22 12.82 -1.00
CA GLN A 101 -0.42 14.11 -1.25
C GLN A 101 -1.35 14.01 -2.47
N PRO A 102 -2.56 14.57 -2.41
CA PRO A 102 -3.51 14.51 -3.52
C PRO A 102 -2.94 15.22 -4.75
N VAL A 103 -3.01 14.57 -5.91
CA VAL A 103 -2.58 15.14 -7.19
C VAL A 103 -3.77 15.39 -8.11
N PRO A 104 -3.78 16.50 -8.88
CA PRO A 104 -4.82 16.75 -9.87
C PRO A 104 -4.88 15.66 -10.94
N HIS A 105 -6.09 15.35 -11.41
CA HIS A 105 -6.27 14.30 -12.41
C HIS A 105 -5.70 14.68 -13.80
N ASP A 106 -5.75 15.97 -14.16
CA ASP A 106 -5.22 16.49 -15.44
C ASP A 106 -3.79 17.04 -15.31
N SER A 107 -3.02 16.49 -14.37
CA SER A 107 -1.65 16.94 -14.19
C SER A 107 -0.78 16.53 -15.37
N GLU A 108 0.20 17.37 -15.71
CA GLU A 108 1.20 17.07 -16.75
C GLU A 108 1.82 15.68 -16.56
N PRO A 109 2.39 15.04 -17.60
CA PRO A 109 2.99 13.70 -17.50
C PRO A 109 4.02 13.54 -16.37
N ALA A 110 4.60 14.63 -15.88
CA ALA A 110 5.54 14.66 -14.75
C ALA A 110 4.87 14.49 -13.36
N LEU A 111 3.54 14.57 -13.28
CA LEU A 111 2.73 14.54 -12.06
C LEU A 111 1.75 13.36 -12.08
N GLN A 112 2.11 12.27 -12.77
CA GLN A 112 1.30 11.05 -12.74
C GLN A 112 1.17 10.53 -11.29
N PRO A 113 -0.02 10.06 -10.91
CA PRO A 113 -0.24 9.54 -9.57
C PRO A 113 0.65 8.32 -9.32
N PHE A 114 1.24 8.27 -8.14
CA PHE A 114 1.98 7.11 -7.63
C PHE A 114 1.05 6.10 -6.97
N TYR A 115 -0.05 6.56 -6.37
CA TYR A 115 -1.14 5.74 -5.85
C TYR A 115 -2.48 6.20 -6.41
N LYS A 116 -3.43 5.27 -6.53
CA LYS A 116 -4.79 5.52 -6.97
C LYS A 116 -5.77 4.89 -5.99
N LEU A 117 -6.64 5.73 -5.44
CA LEU A 117 -7.75 5.32 -4.60
C LEU A 117 -9.03 5.30 -5.45
N GLN A 118 -9.73 4.18 -5.44
CA GLN A 118 -11.04 4.04 -6.06
C GLN A 118 -12.07 3.68 -5.00
N VAL A 119 -13.16 4.44 -4.93
CA VAL A 119 -14.30 4.18 -4.06
C VAL A 119 -15.53 4.00 -4.93
N THR A 120 -16.21 2.87 -4.81
CA THR A 120 -17.42 2.57 -5.56
C THR A 120 -18.56 2.34 -4.58
N ALA A 121 -19.58 3.18 -4.68
CA ALA A 121 -20.81 3.06 -3.93
C ALA A 121 -21.93 2.56 -4.85
N THR A 122 -22.57 1.45 -4.50
CA THR A 122 -23.69 0.89 -5.25
C THR A 122 -24.90 0.81 -4.34
N GLU A 123 -26.00 1.45 -4.76
CA GLU A 123 -27.27 1.41 -4.04
C GLU A 123 -28.18 0.33 -4.63
N GLN A 124 -28.78 -0.49 -3.78
CA GLN A 124 -29.78 -1.48 -4.16
C GLN A 124 -31.05 -1.28 -3.32
N GLU A 125 -32.19 -1.17 -3.98
CA GLU A 125 -33.49 -1.12 -3.29
C GLU A 125 -33.79 -2.46 -2.61
N ASN A 126 -34.29 -2.40 -1.38
CA ASN A 126 -34.70 -3.57 -0.63
C ASN A 126 -36.04 -3.30 0.08
N THR A 127 -36.71 -4.37 0.49
CA THR A 127 -38.02 -4.33 1.15
C THR A 127 -37.88 -3.66 2.53
N GLY A 128 -38.13 -2.36 2.62
CA GLY A 128 -38.02 -1.55 3.84
C GLY A 128 -36.90 -0.49 3.87
N GLY A 129 -36.10 -0.37 2.81
CA GLY A 129 -35.02 0.63 2.74
C GLY A 129 -34.10 0.44 1.54
N ARG A 130 -32.92 1.06 1.58
CA ARG A 130 -31.88 0.92 0.56
C ARG A 130 -30.64 0.28 1.19
N LEU A 131 -30.06 -0.70 0.53
CA LEU A 131 -28.75 -1.25 0.91
C LEU A 131 -27.68 -0.55 0.06
N MET A 132 -26.73 0.10 0.71
CA MET A 132 -25.60 0.76 0.07
C MET A 132 -24.35 -0.10 0.30
N THR A 133 -23.76 -0.62 -0.76
CA THR A 133 -22.46 -1.29 -0.73
C THR A 133 -21.38 -0.29 -1.10
N VAL A 134 -20.35 -0.16 -0.27
CA VAL A 134 -19.20 0.69 -0.52
C VAL A 134 -17.96 -0.20 -0.62
N ALA A 135 -17.34 -0.22 -1.79
CA ALA A 135 -16.07 -0.87 -2.05
C ALA A 135 -14.97 0.18 -2.21
N LEU A 136 -13.84 -0.03 -1.56
CA LEU A 136 -12.67 0.84 -1.60
C LEU A 136 -11.46 0.00 -2.01
N ALA A 137 -10.67 0.50 -2.95
CA ALA A 137 -9.43 -0.13 -3.37
C ALA A 137 -8.33 0.94 -3.52
N VAL A 138 -7.15 0.64 -2.97
CA VAL A 138 -5.94 1.46 -3.15
C VAL A 138 -4.94 0.65 -3.93
N THR A 139 -4.47 1.21 -5.05
CA THR A 139 -3.50 0.58 -5.94
C THR A 139 -2.27 1.45 -6.08
N ARG A 140 -1.09 0.84 -6.09
CA ARG A 140 0.14 1.51 -6.49
C ARG A 140 0.16 1.57 -8.02
N GLN A 141 0.66 2.64 -8.63
CA GLN A 141 0.74 2.75 -10.10
C GLN A 141 2.04 2.19 -10.69
N GLN A 142 3.01 1.86 -9.83
CA GLN A 142 4.31 1.30 -10.20
C GLN A 142 4.64 0.06 -9.35
N PRO A 143 5.34 -0.94 -9.90
CA PRO A 143 5.73 -2.13 -9.16
C PRO A 143 6.68 -1.79 -8.01
N TYR A 144 6.64 -2.60 -6.95
CA TYR A 144 7.69 -2.56 -5.93
C TYR A 144 9.02 -3.04 -6.50
N LEU A 145 10.12 -2.61 -5.88
CA LEU A 145 11.46 -3.01 -6.28
C LEU A 145 11.59 -4.54 -6.37
N LEU A 146 12.06 -5.04 -7.52
CA LEU A 146 12.20 -6.47 -7.85
C LEU A 146 10.88 -7.28 -7.86
N GLN A 147 9.72 -6.64 -7.89
CA GLN A 147 8.45 -7.29 -8.22
C GLN A 147 8.07 -7.05 -9.69
N LYS A 148 7.29 -7.98 -10.24
CA LYS A 148 6.79 -7.94 -11.62
C LYS A 148 5.30 -7.60 -11.72
N GLU A 149 4.63 -7.49 -10.57
CA GLU A 149 3.21 -7.19 -10.52
C GLU A 149 3.02 -5.71 -10.85
N ASP A 150 2.44 -5.45 -12.01
CA ASP A 150 2.05 -4.12 -12.42
C ASP A 150 0.77 -3.73 -11.67
N MET A 151 0.77 -2.51 -11.15
CA MET A 151 -0.32 -1.92 -10.39
C MET A 151 -0.84 -2.77 -9.21
N PRO A 152 0.01 -3.15 -8.24
CA PRO A 152 -0.41 -4.02 -7.14
C PRO A 152 -1.48 -3.33 -6.27
N VAL A 153 -2.49 -4.10 -5.90
CA VAL A 153 -3.49 -3.69 -4.90
C VAL A 153 -2.82 -3.70 -3.52
N ILE A 154 -2.78 -2.54 -2.88
CA ILE A 154 -2.19 -2.38 -1.54
C ILE A 154 -3.23 -2.72 -0.47
N TYR A 155 -4.45 -2.20 -0.63
CA TYR A 155 -5.52 -2.33 0.35
C TYR A 155 -6.88 -2.37 -0.35
N GLN A 156 -7.78 -3.21 0.15
CA GLN A 156 -9.15 -3.29 -0.32
C GLN A 156 -10.09 -3.52 0.86
N LEU A 157 -11.22 -2.82 0.84
CA LEU A 157 -12.27 -2.92 1.85
C LEU A 157 -13.64 -2.91 1.17
N GLU A 158 -14.55 -3.75 1.62
CA GLU A 158 -15.94 -3.72 1.21
C GLU A 158 -16.82 -3.68 2.46
N THR A 159 -17.77 -2.76 2.49
CA THR A 159 -18.73 -2.61 3.58
C THR A 159 -20.15 -2.41 3.04
N GLN A 160 -21.15 -2.76 3.84
CA GLN A 160 -22.56 -2.63 3.48
C GLN A 160 -23.28 -1.85 4.57
N ARG A 161 -24.13 -0.91 4.16
CA ARG A 161 -24.93 -0.08 5.05
C ARG A 161 -26.39 -0.14 4.66
N PHE A 162 -27.25 -0.43 5.63
CA PHE A 162 -28.69 -0.30 5.46
C PHE A 162 -29.13 1.14 5.76
N LEU A 163 -29.82 1.74 4.80
CA LEU A 163 -30.47 3.04 4.91
C LEU A 163 -31.98 2.79 5.05
N PRO A 164 -32.58 2.97 6.24
CA PRO A 164 -34.01 2.75 6.42
C PRO A 164 -34.81 3.71 5.54
N GLY A 165 -35.91 3.24 4.95
CA GLY A 165 -36.82 4.09 4.19
C GLY A 165 -37.49 5.12 5.10
N GLU A 166 -37.74 6.33 4.58
CA GLU A 166 -38.56 7.36 5.24
C GLU A 166 -39.99 6.80 5.45
N GLY A 167 -40.24 6.15 6.58
CA GLY A 167 -41.53 5.53 6.88
C GLY A 167 -41.53 4.50 8.03
N GLY A 168 -40.37 4.04 8.48
CA GLY A 168 -40.26 3.02 9.54
C GLY A 168 -40.09 3.53 10.98
N GLY A 169 -40.50 4.77 11.27
CA GLY A 169 -40.33 5.40 12.58
C GLY A 169 -41.63 5.92 13.18
N GLN A 170 -42.46 5.04 13.72
CA GLN A 170 -43.32 5.38 14.85
C GLN A 170 -43.19 4.28 15.91
N PRO A 171 -42.93 4.63 17.19
CA PRO A 171 -43.01 3.70 18.31
C PRO A 171 -44.45 3.22 18.56
#